data_AF-A0A194AM59-F1
#
_entry.id   AF-A0A194AM59-F1
#
_cell.length_a   1.000
_cell.length_b   1.000
_cell.length_c   1.000
_cell.angle_alpha   90.00
_cell.angle_beta   90.00
_cell.angle_gamma   90.00
#
_symmetry.space_group_name_H-M   'P 1'
#
loop_
_entity.id
_entity.type
_entity.pdbx_description
1 polymer ?
#
loop_
_entity_poly.entity_id
_entity_poly.type
_entity_poly.pdbx_seq_one_letter_code
_entity_poly.pdbx_strand_id
1 'polypeptide(L)'
;MPALRPTKNERIDVRTSSAVKLLLQEAARVSHKNVSEFLLDAGITAANQTLADRRLFVLDDKQWAAFEQALDRPVQDKPRLKDLLTTPGLLE
;
A
#
# COMPACT_ATOMS: atom_id res chain seq x y z
N MET A 1 -20.95 -13.70 -5.18
CA MET A 1 -21.19 -12.40 -5.82
C MET A 1 -19.85 -11.87 -6.31
N PRO A 2 -19.69 -11.52 -7.60
CA PRO A 2 -18.42 -11.02 -8.09
C PRO A 2 -18.18 -9.63 -7.49
N ALA A 3 -17.05 -9.43 -6.83
CA ALA A 3 -16.64 -8.12 -6.34
C ALA A 3 -16.44 -7.18 -7.54
N LEU A 4 -17.21 -6.08 -7.59
CA LEU A 4 -17.00 -5.05 -8.60
C LEU A 4 -15.58 -4.51 -8.43
N ARG A 5 -14.70 -4.76 -9.41
CA ARG A 5 -13.45 -4.00 -9.50
C ARG A 5 -13.85 -2.54 -9.72
N PRO A 6 -13.50 -1.62 -8.81
CA PRO A 6 -13.84 -0.22 -8.98
C PRO A 6 -13.25 0.25 -10.32
N THR A 7 -14.08 0.90 -11.12
CA THR A 7 -13.64 1.50 -12.39
C THR A 7 -12.60 2.57 -12.06
N LYS A 8 -11.43 2.51 -12.71
CA LYS A 8 -10.39 3.55 -12.60
C LYS A 8 -10.89 4.82 -13.30
N ASN A 9 -11.74 5.60 -12.62
CA ASN A 9 -12.36 6.80 -13.16
C ASN A 9 -11.72 8.10 -12.64
N GLU A 10 -10.82 8.00 -11.66
CA GLU A 10 -10.14 9.16 -11.10
C GLU A 10 -8.93 9.55 -11.94
N ARG A 11 -8.73 10.86 -12.11
CA ARG A 11 -7.65 11.44 -12.92
C ARG A 11 -6.71 12.26 -12.05
N ILE A 12 -5.41 12.13 -12.31
CA ILE A 12 -4.36 12.92 -11.68
C ILE A 12 -3.68 13.73 -12.77
N ASP A 13 -3.90 15.05 -12.78
CA ASP A 13 -3.28 15.97 -13.73
C ASP A 13 -2.01 16.57 -13.12
N VAL A 14 -0.86 16.34 -13.76
CA VAL A 14 0.47 16.79 -13.28
C VAL A 14 1.10 17.74 -14.29
N ARG A 15 1.51 18.92 -13.83
CA ARG A 15 2.30 19.88 -14.63
C ARG A 15 3.78 19.58 -14.47
N THR A 16 4.52 19.66 -15.56
CA THR A 16 5.96 19.37 -15.57
C THR A 16 6.69 20.16 -16.66
N SER A 17 8.01 20.23 -16.58
CA SER A 17 8.84 20.83 -17.63
C SER A 17 9.12 19.83 -18.76
N SER A 18 9.51 20.32 -19.94
CA SER A 18 9.86 19.46 -21.07
C SER A 18 10.99 18.49 -20.75
N ALA A 19 11.99 18.92 -19.97
CA ALA A 19 13.11 18.08 -19.56
C ALA A 19 12.65 16.91 -18.67
N VAL A 20 11.79 17.19 -17.70
CA VAL A 20 11.25 16.14 -16.80
C VAL A 20 10.33 15.19 -17.57
N LYS A 21 9.53 15.69 -18.52
CA LYS A 21 8.70 14.85 -19.40
C LYS A 21 9.56 13.86 -20.20
N LEU A 22 10.66 14.30 -20.80
CA LEU A 22 11.58 13.44 -21.54
C LEU A 22 12.22 12.38 -20.65
N LEU A 23 12.65 12.76 -19.45
CA LEU A 23 13.21 11.83 -18.47
C LEU A 23 12.20 10.74 -18.09
N LEU A 24 10.95 11.11 -17.82
CA LEU A 24 9.88 10.16 -17.50
C LEU A 24 9.53 9.24 -18.68
N GLN A 25 9.56 9.77 -19.90
CA GLN A 25 9.35 8.96 -21.11
C GLN A 25 10.44 7.91 -21.31
N GLU A 26 11.70 8.29 -21.09
CA GLU A 26 12.82 7.36 -21.23
C GLU A 26 12.78 6.28 -20.13
N ALA A 27 12.49 6.67 -18.89
CA ALA A 27 12.34 5.71 -17.79
C ALA A 27 11.17 4.73 -18.02
N ALA A 28 10.04 5.20 -18.54
CA ALA A 28 8.92 4.36 -18.92
C ALA A 28 9.28 3.39 -20.05
N ARG A 29 10.03 3.87 -21.06
CA ARG A 29 10.53 3.05 -22.18
C ARG A 29 11.43 1.91 -21.71
N VAL A 30 12.40 2.20 -20.84
CA VAL A 30 13.30 1.20 -20.23
C VAL A 30 12.50 0.18 -19.40
N SER A 31 11.42 0.62 -18.77
CA SER A 31 10.53 -0.24 -17.96
C SER A 31 9.49 -1.00 -18.77
N HIS A 32 9.48 -0.88 -20.11
CA HIS A 32 8.46 -1.44 -21.01
C HIS A 32 7.01 -1.03 -20.64
N LYS A 33 6.83 0.21 -20.17
CA LYS A 33 5.54 0.78 -19.75
C LYS A 33 5.24 2.06 -20.48
N ASN A 34 3.97 2.46 -20.53
CA ASN A 34 3.64 3.83 -20.91
C ASN A 34 3.91 4.81 -19.75
N VAL A 35 3.95 6.10 -20.04
CA VAL A 35 4.28 7.13 -19.03
C VAL A 35 3.28 7.14 -17.88
N SER A 36 1.99 6.92 -18.16
CA SER A 36 0.95 6.90 -17.14
C SER A 36 1.08 5.70 -16.21
N GLU A 37 1.38 4.51 -16.75
CA GLU A 37 1.64 3.29 -15.98
C GLU A 37 2.89 3.43 -15.12
N PHE A 38 3.98 3.94 -15.70
CA PHE A 38 5.22 4.18 -14.97
C PHE A 38 5.00 5.15 -13.80
N LEU A 39 4.32 6.28 -14.04
CA LEU A 39 4.01 7.25 -13.01
C LEU A 39 3.06 6.71 -11.94
N LEU A 40 2.05 5.94 -12.34
CA LEU A 40 1.10 5.36 -11.39
C LEU A 40 1.80 4.35 -10.48
N ASP A 41 2.62 3.46 -11.05
CA ASP A 41 3.35 2.45 -10.28
C ASP A 41 4.36 3.11 -9.33
N ALA A 42 5.16 4.06 -9.82
CA ALA A 42 6.09 4.81 -8.99
C ALA A 42 5.36 5.58 -7.87
N GLY A 43 4.21 6.18 -8.18
CA GLY A 43 3.37 6.87 -7.22
C GLY A 43 2.81 5.95 -6.14
N ILE A 44 2.34 4.74 -6.51
CA ILE A 44 1.87 3.73 -5.56
C ILE A 44 3.02 3.29 -4.65
N THR A 45 4.19 2.99 -5.20
CA THR A 45 5.36 2.59 -4.40
C THR A 45 5.75 3.69 -3.42
N ALA A 46 5.83 4.94 -3.88
CA ALA A 46 6.16 6.08 -3.03
C ALA A 46 5.09 6.32 -1.94
N ALA A 47 3.81 6.20 -2.28
CA ALA A 47 2.71 6.33 -1.33
C ALA A 47 2.76 5.23 -0.26
N ASN A 48 2.93 3.98 -0.67
CA ASN A 48 3.06 2.85 0.25
C ASN A 48 4.27 3.02 1.17
N GLN A 49 5.42 3.44 0.65
CA GLN A 49 6.60 3.69 1.46
C GLN A 49 6.35 4.80 2.48
N THR A 50 5.75 5.91 2.04
CA THR A 50 5.43 7.04 2.93
C THR A 50 4.44 6.64 4.03
N LEU A 51 3.45 5.81 3.70
CA LEU A 51 2.47 5.30 4.66
C LEU A 51 3.08 4.25 5.60
N ALA A 52 3.99 3.40 5.10
CA ALA A 52 4.69 2.41 5.91
C ALA A 52 5.70 3.06 6.87
N ASP A 53 6.37 4.12 6.42
CA ASP A 53 7.28 4.94 7.24
C ASP A 53 6.53 5.76 8.29
N ARG A 54 5.19 5.74 8.29
CA ARG A 54 4.38 6.40 9.31
C ARG A 54 4.54 5.69 10.65
N ARG A 55 5.42 6.25 11.49
CA ARG A 55 5.68 5.79 12.87
C ARG A 55 4.63 6.26 13.89
N LEU A 56 3.80 7.24 13.54
CA LEU A 56 2.81 7.83 14.44
C LEU A 56 1.38 7.50 13.98
N PHE A 57 0.69 6.71 14.80
CA PHE A 57 -0.73 6.45 14.69
C PHE A 57 -1.46 7.33 15.70
N VAL A 58 -2.14 8.36 15.22
CA VAL A 58 -2.99 9.21 16.07
C VAL A 58 -4.35 8.54 16.12
N LEU A 59 -4.79 8.17 17.32
CA LEU A 59 -6.08 7.55 17.57
C LEU A 59 -7.03 8.59 18.17
N ASP A 60 -8.30 8.55 17.77
CA ASP A 60 -9.35 9.24 18.52
C ASP A 60 -9.68 8.50 19.82
N ASP A 61 -10.46 9.12 20.72
CA ASP A 61 -10.75 8.57 22.05
C ASP A 61 -11.38 7.16 21.98
N LYS A 62 -12.21 6.90 20.97
CA LYS A 62 -12.87 5.60 20.80
C LYS A 62 -11.88 4.53 20.35
N GLN A 63 -11.01 4.89 19.41
CA GLN A 63 -9.94 4.01 18.94
C GLN A 63 -8.91 3.75 20.05
N TRP A 64 -8.61 4.75 20.87
CA TRP A 64 -7.73 4.62 22.02
C TRP A 64 -8.27 3.63 23.05
N ALA A 65 -9.54 3.79 23.46
CA ALA A 65 -10.17 2.86 24.41
C ALA A 65 -10.22 1.41 23.88
N ALA A 66 -10.51 1.23 22.59
CA ALA A 66 -10.49 -0.08 21.95
C ALA A 66 -9.08 -0.70 21.92
N PHE A 67 -8.05 0.14 21.72
CA PHE A 67 -6.66 -0.26 21.73
C PHE A 67 -6.20 -0.68 23.15
N GLU A 68 -6.51 0.10 24.17
CA GLU A 68 -6.23 -0.25 25.58
C GLU A 68 -6.89 -1.57 25.96
N GLN A 69 -8.18 -1.74 25.65
CA GLN A 69 -8.88 -3.00 25.92
C GLN A 69 -8.24 -4.20 25.20
N ALA A 70 -7.70 -3.99 24.00
CA ALA A 70 -7.00 -5.04 23.26
C ALA A 70 -5.64 -5.38 23.88
N LEU A 71 -4.94 -4.41 24.47
CA LEU A 71 -3.67 -4.62 25.19
C LEU A 71 -3.88 -5.35 26.51
N ASP A 72 -4.91 -4.98 27.28
CA ASP A 72 -5.21 -5.60 28.58
C ASP A 72 -5.81 -7.01 28.45
N ARG A 73 -6.27 -7.38 27.25
CA ARG A 73 -6.87 -8.69 27.02
C ARG A 73 -5.81 -9.79 27.20
N PRO A 74 -6.08 -10.81 28.03
CA PRO A 74 -5.16 -11.94 28.18
C PRO A 74 -4.96 -12.67 26.86
N VAL A 75 -3.77 -13.25 26.69
CA VAL A 75 -3.39 -13.97 25.46
C VAL A 75 -4.44 -15.03 25.12
N GLN A 76 -4.98 -14.95 23.91
CA GLN A 76 -5.98 -15.90 23.41
C GLN A 76 -5.30 -16.85 22.43
N ASP A 77 -5.67 -18.13 22.49
CA ASP A 77 -5.25 -19.08 21.47
C ASP A 77 -5.86 -18.67 20.12
N LYS A 78 -5.01 -18.64 19.10
CA LYS A 78 -5.36 -18.31 17.72
C LYS A 78 -4.89 -19.47 16.84
N PRO A 79 -5.66 -20.56 16.73
CA PRO A 79 -5.23 -21.77 16.03
C PRO A 79 -4.81 -21.49 14.58
N ARG A 80 -5.55 -20.62 13.87
CA ARG A 80 -5.18 -20.20 12.50
C ARG A 80 -3.84 -19.45 12.42
N LEU A 81 -3.48 -18.70 13.45
CA LEU A 81 -2.19 -18.00 13.51
C LEU A 81 -1.05 -19.00 13.77
N LYS A 82 -1.29 -19.99 14.63
CA LYS A 82 -0.34 -21.08 14.88
C LYS A 82 -0.10 -21.90 13.61
N ASP A 83 -1.17 -22.25 12.89
CA ASP A 83 -1.06 -22.97 11.61
C ASP A 83 -0.28 -22.14 10.57
N LEU A 84 -0.58 -20.84 10.46
CA LEU A 84 0.14 -19.95 9.54
C LEU A 84 1.65 -19.87 9.84
N LEU A 85 2.05 -19.79 11.11
CA LEU A 85 3.46 -19.69 11.51
C LEU A 85 4.22 -21.02 11.38
N THR A 86 3.51 -22.15 11.35
CA THR A 86 4.10 -23.50 11.27
C THR A 86 4.04 -24.08 9.86
N THR A 87 3.25 -23.49 8.96
CA THR A 87 3.18 -23.92 7.56
C THR A 87 4.40 -23.36 6.80
N PRO A 88 5.17 -24.21 6.09
CA PRO A 88 6.24 -23.74 5.22
C PRO A 88 5.72 -22.73 4.20
N GLY A 89 6.41 -21.60 4.05
CA GLY A 89 6.05 -20.59 3.07
C GLY A 89 6.14 -21.16 1.65
N LEU A 90 5.30 -20.68 0.72
CA LEU A 90 5.28 -21.09 -0.70
C LEU A 90 6.57 -20.75 -1.48
N LEU A 91 7.62 -20.28 -0.80
CA LEU A 91 8.90 -19.87 -1.37
C LEU A 91 10.05 -20.83 -0.99
N GLU A 92 9.74 -22.05 -0.54
CA GLU A 92 10.69 -23.16 -0.47
C GLU A 92 10.58 -24.08 -1.69
#